data_AF-A0A3L5TSP2-F1
#
_entry.id   AF-A0A3L5TSP2-F1
#
_cell.length_a   1.000
_cell.length_b   1.000
_cell.length_c   1.000
_cell.angle_alpha   90.00
_cell.angle_beta   90.00
_cell.angle_gamma   90.00
#
_symmetry.space_group_name_H-M   'P 1'
#
loop_
_entity.id
_entity.type
_entity.pdbx_description
1 polymer ?
#
loop_
_entity_poly.entity_id
_entity_poly.type
_entity_poly.pdbx_seq_one_letter_code
_entity_poly.pdbx_strand_id
1 'polypeptide(L)'
;LQFNHIPVSRYTFHNNTTFAVEKRWIIFFKLAKDRFHVFIHVGQQLDFTLPFNLPVATDCEVKFIVGCILKGSKQMRLSKLEMNTSISFTKAEYETLYDKTTDFIKVKKGKFRSIEYFYRNKSERYFDSITEHHRGIMKPYTKDHNGDPCSVINGRLGGLFFSTAVDSQTNRPLPCSPFGPLRLNISARFLFQPNLNLYFADFYCHYKVHYVTVILTRKDSTADIFCKERLKELDIHDNPFVYLKKSEAYNDII
;
A
#
# COMPACT_ATOMS: atom_id res chain seq x y z
N LEU A 1 -14.61 -9.22 20.92
CA LEU A 1 -13.16 -8.99 20.73
C LEU A 1 -12.97 -8.12 19.50
N GLN A 2 -12.86 -6.81 19.70
CA GLN A 2 -12.65 -5.82 18.64
C GLN A 2 -11.15 -5.56 18.55
N PHE A 3 -10.51 -6.02 17.47
CA PHE A 3 -9.13 -5.70 17.19
C PHE A 3 -9.08 -4.37 16.44
N ASN A 4 -8.77 -3.29 17.16
CA ASN A 4 -8.32 -2.05 16.54
C ASN A 4 -6.88 -2.27 16.06
N HIS A 5 -6.72 -2.78 14.83
CA HIS A 5 -5.46 -2.74 14.12
C HIS A 5 -5.20 -1.31 13.65
N ILE A 6 -4.72 -0.47 14.56
CA ILE A 6 -3.77 0.55 14.15
C ILE A 6 -2.45 -0.22 14.09
N PRO A 7 -1.87 -0.49 12.91
CA PRO A 7 -0.51 -0.97 12.90
C PRO A 7 0.31 0.19 13.42
N VAL A 8 0.86 -0.03 14.57
CA VAL A 8 1.83 0.86 15.14
C VAL A 8 3.04 -0.03 15.33
N SER A 9 3.96 0.09 14.39
CA SER A 9 5.21 -0.64 14.41
C SER A 9 6.11 0.00 15.47
N ARG A 10 6.55 -0.84 16.41
CA ARG A 10 7.60 -0.50 17.36
C ARG A 10 8.92 -0.67 16.62
N TYR A 11 9.63 0.44 16.41
CA TYR A 11 10.92 0.43 15.71
C TYR A 11 12.06 0.30 16.70
N THR A 12 12.94 -0.66 16.44
CA THR A 12 14.22 -0.80 17.14
C THR A 12 15.35 -0.48 16.18
N PHE A 13 16.21 0.45 16.58
CA PHE A 13 17.45 0.77 15.89
C PHE A 13 18.56 -0.06 16.51
N HIS A 14 19.31 -0.76 15.66
CA HIS A 14 20.44 -1.58 16.05
C HIS A 14 21.75 -0.86 15.70
N ASN A 15 22.68 -0.78 16.66
CA ASN A 15 23.99 -0.21 16.44
C ASN A 15 25.07 -1.30 16.41
N ASN A 16 25.66 -1.53 15.24
CA ASN A 16 26.70 -2.55 15.01
C ASN A 16 28.14 -2.03 15.18
N THR A 17 28.36 -0.89 15.86
CA THR A 17 29.72 -0.34 16.05
C THR A 17 30.50 -1.03 17.17
N THR A 18 31.79 -1.30 16.93
CA THR A 18 32.65 -2.17 17.77
C THR A 18 33.48 -1.45 18.83
N PHE A 19 33.32 -0.14 19.05
CA PHE A 19 34.19 0.63 19.96
C PHE A 19 33.65 0.76 21.40
N ALA A 20 34.52 0.53 22.39
CA ALA A 20 34.27 0.61 23.83
C ALA A 20 34.42 2.05 24.39
N VAL A 21 33.33 2.82 24.38
CA VAL A 21 33.32 4.19 24.89
C VAL A 21 31.99 4.52 25.58
N GLU A 22 31.99 5.40 26.59
CA GLU A 22 30.76 5.96 27.15
C GLU A 22 30.11 6.89 26.10
N LYS A 23 29.07 6.39 25.45
CA LYS A 23 28.34 7.08 24.39
C LYS A 23 27.07 7.71 24.94
N ARG A 24 26.77 8.93 24.49
CA ARG A 24 25.47 9.61 24.69
C ARG A 24 24.82 9.82 23.34
N TRP A 25 23.55 9.45 23.21
CA TRP A 25 22.81 9.55 21.96
C TRP A 25 21.76 10.65 22.06
N ILE A 26 21.75 11.55 21.09
CA ILE A 26 20.68 12.51 20.89
C ILE A 26 20.06 12.22 19.52
N ILE A 27 18.80 11.83 19.52
CA ILE A 27 18.09 11.43 18.30
C ILE A 27 16.98 12.46 18.05
N PHE A 28 17.01 13.05 16.87
CA PHE A 28 15.96 13.91 16.38
C PHE A 28 15.13 13.13 15.37
N PHE A 29 13.83 13.05 15.60
CA PHE A 29 12.92 12.32 14.75
C PHE A 29 11.86 13.28 14.20
N LYS A 30 11.83 13.46 12.88
CA LYS A 30 10.90 14.36 12.21
C LYS A 30 9.99 13.58 11.27
N LEU A 31 8.69 13.66 11.49
CA LEU A 31 7.69 13.16 10.55
C LEU A 31 7.44 14.21 9.46
N ALA A 32 7.16 13.77 8.24
CA ALA A 32 7.05 14.62 7.04
C ALA A 32 6.05 15.80 7.14
N LYS A 33 5.18 15.84 8.15
CA LYS A 33 4.25 16.96 8.40
C LYS A 33 4.13 17.23 9.90
N ASP A 34 4.78 18.30 10.35
CA ASP A 34 4.59 19.06 11.59
C ASP A 34 4.73 18.36 12.95
N ARG A 35 5.07 17.06 12.99
CA ARG A 35 5.43 16.37 14.22
C ARG A 35 6.93 16.17 14.30
N PHE A 36 7.56 17.02 15.10
CA PHE A 36 8.94 16.90 15.50
C PHE A 36 8.99 16.29 16.89
N HIS A 37 9.69 15.18 17.02
CA HIS A 37 9.93 14.55 18.30
C HIS A 37 11.44 14.52 18.57
N VAL A 38 11.83 14.97 19.76
CA VAL A 38 13.22 14.92 20.22
C VAL A 38 13.32 13.88 21.32
N PHE A 39 14.27 12.95 21.16
CA PHE A 39 14.56 11.94 22.18
C PHE A 39 16.04 11.97 22.50
N ILE A 40 16.32 11.96 23.80
CA ILE A 40 17.68 11.84 24.30
C ILE A 40 17.77 10.45 24.93
N HIS A 41 18.59 9.58 24.34
CA HIS A 41 18.89 8.28 24.91
C HIS A 41 20.30 8.31 25.49
N VAL A 42 20.39 8.15 26.80
CA VAL A 42 21.67 8.07 27.50
C VAL A 42 21.80 6.63 28.01
N GLY A 43 22.68 5.86 27.38
CA GLY A 43 22.82 4.45 27.73
C GLY A 43 23.99 3.78 27.04
N GLN A 44 24.48 2.70 27.66
CA GLN A 44 25.45 1.78 27.07
C GLN A 44 24.77 0.73 26.16
N GLN A 45 23.44 0.59 26.24
CA GLN A 45 22.68 -0.33 25.40
C GLN A 45 22.71 0.11 23.94
N LEU A 46 23.02 -0.86 23.08
CA LEU A 46 23.27 -0.69 21.64
C LEU A 46 21.98 -0.69 20.80
N ASP A 47 20.88 -1.20 21.37
CA ASP A 47 19.58 -1.28 20.74
C ASP A 47 18.62 -0.31 21.39
N PHE A 48 17.97 0.52 20.57
CA PHE A 48 17.02 1.52 21.05
C PHE A 48 15.68 1.39 20.36
N THR A 49 14.63 1.31 21.18
CA THR A 49 13.25 1.28 20.71
C THR A 49 12.60 2.65 20.88
N LEU A 50 11.93 3.16 19.83
CA LEU A 50 11.17 4.41 19.94
C LEU A 50 10.10 4.28 21.03
N PRO A 51 10.01 5.24 21.97
CA PRO A 51 9.03 5.19 23.08
C PRO A 51 7.61 5.58 22.64
N PHE A 52 7.40 5.77 21.35
CA PHE A 52 6.15 6.16 20.72
C PHE A 52 6.07 5.41 19.40
N ASN A 53 4.85 5.25 18.94
CA ASN A 53 4.63 4.55 17.69
C ASN A 53 4.68 5.53 16.51
N LEU A 54 5.19 5.04 15.38
CA LEU A 54 5.20 5.82 14.16
C LEU A 54 3.93 5.57 13.34
N PRO A 55 3.35 6.61 12.73
CA PRO A 55 2.28 6.44 11.76
C PRO A 55 2.81 5.69 10.53
N VAL A 56 2.00 4.75 10.04
CA VAL A 56 2.39 3.92 8.90
C VAL A 56 2.20 4.69 7.58
N ALA A 57 2.90 4.25 6.52
CA ALA A 57 2.96 4.89 5.21
C ALA A 57 3.42 6.36 5.26
N THR A 58 4.15 6.74 6.30
CA THR A 58 4.63 8.11 6.50
C THR A 58 6.13 8.19 6.21
N ASP A 59 6.53 9.18 5.40
CA ASP A 59 7.94 9.48 5.24
C ASP A 59 8.47 10.13 6.52
N CYS A 60 9.64 9.70 6.96
CA CYS A 60 10.29 10.25 8.13
C CYS A 60 11.76 10.58 7.86
N GLU A 61 12.16 11.71 8.40
CA GLU A 61 13.55 12.14 8.46
C GLU A 61 14.06 11.84 9.87
N VAL A 62 15.09 11.02 9.97
CA VAL A 62 15.70 10.63 11.23
C VAL A 62 17.13 11.16 11.27
N LYS A 63 17.44 12.00 12.26
CA LYS A 63 18.78 12.53 12.47
C LYS A 63 19.34 12.00 13.78
N PHE A 64 20.48 11.35 13.70
CA PHE A 64 21.23 10.88 14.85
C PHE A 64 22.40 11.82 15.11
N ILE A 65 22.50 12.30 16.33
CA ILE A 65 23.71 12.94 16.85
C ILE A 65 24.27 12.04 17.93
N VAL A 66 25.42 11.46 17.67
CA VAL A 66 26.13 10.57 18.60
C VAL A 66 27.26 11.37 19.22
N GLY A 67 27.20 11.56 20.53
CA GLY A 67 28.26 12.15 21.32
C GLY A 67 29.04 11.08 22.06
N CYS A 68 30.36 11.23 22.13
CA CYS A 68 31.21 10.40 22.96
C CYS A 68 32.09 11.29 23.84
N ILE A 69 32.09 11.01 25.15
CA ILE A 69 33.00 11.65 26.11
C ILE A 69 34.19 10.70 26.26
N LEU A 70 35.37 11.17 25.90
CA LEU A 70 36.60 10.38 26.08
C LEU A 70 36.93 10.35 27.57
N LYS A 71 37.17 9.14 28.11
CA LYS A 71 37.45 8.91 29.53
C LYS A 71 38.62 9.80 29.99
N GLY A 72 38.40 10.60 31.02
CA GLY A 72 39.40 11.53 31.56
C GLY A 72 39.54 12.87 30.82
N SER A 73 38.73 13.13 29.78
CA SER A 73 38.72 14.40 29.05
C SER A 73 37.45 15.22 29.36
N LYS A 74 37.57 16.55 29.28
CA LYS A 74 36.41 17.47 29.20
C LYS A 74 35.91 17.65 27.76
N GLN A 75 36.45 16.89 26.81
CA GLN A 75 36.16 17.04 25.40
C GLN A 75 35.15 16.00 24.94
N MET A 76 34.14 16.45 24.19
CA MET A 76 33.13 15.60 23.58
C MET A 76 33.38 15.54 22.08
N ARG A 77 33.50 14.33 21.52
CA ARG A 77 33.46 14.13 20.07
C ARG A 77 32.02 13.91 19.64
N LEU A 78 31.60 14.63 18.61
CA LEU A 78 30.29 14.50 18.01
C LEU A 78 30.43 13.87 16.63
N SER A 79 29.54 12.94 16.32
CA SER A 79 29.33 12.40 14.98
C SER A 79 27.86 12.56 14.64
N LYS A 80 27.59 13.08 13.44
CA LYS A 80 26.24 13.31 12.95
C LYS A 80 25.96 12.32 11.82
N LEU A 81 24.83 11.64 11.90
CA LEU A 81 24.30 10.78 10.84
C LEU A 81 22.87 11.24 10.52
N GLU A 82 22.57 11.49 9.26
CA GLU A 82 21.23 11.83 8.79
C GLU A 82 20.73 10.72 7.87
N MET A 83 19.49 10.29 8.08
CA MET A 83 18.83 9.25 7.31
C MET A 83 17.42 9.70 6.95
N ASN A 84 17.04 9.52 5.69
CA ASN A 84 15.66 9.67 5.24
C ASN A 84 15.12 8.26 4.98
N THR A 85 13.98 7.92 5.59
CA THR A 85 13.36 6.61 5.39
C THR A 85 11.85 6.73 5.22
N SER A 86 11.24 5.77 4.54
CA SER A 86 9.80 5.67 4.41
C SER A 86 9.30 4.49 5.21
N ILE A 87 8.25 4.70 5.99
CA ILE A 87 7.61 3.65 6.77
C ILE A 87 6.54 2.98 5.90
N SER A 88 6.95 2.45 4.76
CA SER A 88 6.08 1.79 3.80
C SER A 88 6.82 0.62 3.16
N PHE A 89 6.08 -0.29 2.53
CA PHE A 89 6.70 -1.41 1.84
C PHE A 89 7.66 -0.93 0.75
N THR A 90 8.86 -1.47 0.78
CA THR A 90 9.80 -1.43 -0.33
C THR A 90 9.28 -2.28 -1.49
N LYS A 91 9.83 -2.06 -2.70
CA LYS A 91 9.50 -2.89 -3.86
C LYS A 91 9.81 -4.37 -3.63
N ALA A 92 10.89 -4.70 -2.93
CA ALA A 92 11.25 -6.08 -2.59
C ALA A 92 10.25 -6.74 -1.62
N GLU A 93 9.69 -5.97 -0.68
CA GLU A 93 8.63 -6.45 0.20
C GLU A 93 7.32 -6.67 -0.57
N TYR A 94 7.03 -5.85 -1.59
CA TYR A 94 5.92 -6.10 -2.51
C TYR A 94 6.07 -7.38 -3.33
N GLU A 95 7.28 -7.70 -3.80
CA GLU A 95 7.56 -8.99 -4.45
C GLU A 95 7.30 -10.15 -3.48
N THR A 96 7.78 -10.03 -2.24
CA THR A 96 7.52 -11.05 -1.20
C THR A 96 6.03 -11.19 -0.88
N LEU A 97 5.29 -10.07 -0.82
CA LEU A 97 3.85 -10.08 -0.58
C LEU A 97 3.11 -10.71 -1.77
N TYR A 98 3.53 -10.40 -3.00
CA TYR A 98 3.01 -11.02 -4.21
C TYR A 98 3.18 -12.54 -4.16
N ASP A 99 4.39 -13.05 -3.89
CA ASP A 99 4.65 -14.50 -3.80
C ASP A 99 3.73 -15.18 -2.79
N LYS A 100 3.68 -14.64 -1.56
CA LYS A 100 2.77 -15.12 -0.50
C LYS A 100 1.31 -15.14 -0.93
N THR A 101 0.89 -14.10 -1.67
CA THR A 101 -0.49 -14.00 -2.17
C THR A 101 -0.76 -15.07 -3.22
N THR A 102 0.15 -15.29 -4.17
CA THR A 102 -0.01 -16.32 -5.19
C THR A 102 -0.06 -17.71 -4.58
N ASP A 103 0.78 -18.00 -3.59
CA ASP A 103 0.78 -19.27 -2.88
C ASP A 103 -0.49 -19.48 -2.08
N PHE A 104 -0.99 -18.44 -1.42
CA PHE A 104 -2.29 -18.48 -0.75
C PHE A 104 -3.42 -18.87 -1.72
N ILE A 105 -3.45 -18.27 -2.91
CA ILE A 105 -4.47 -18.56 -3.93
C ILE A 105 -4.36 -20.02 -4.41
N LYS A 106 -3.14 -20.50 -4.68
CA LYS A 106 -2.89 -21.90 -5.09
C LYS A 106 -3.38 -22.88 -4.02
N VAL A 107 -3.03 -22.64 -2.75
CA VAL A 107 -3.41 -23.50 -1.61
C VAL A 107 -4.92 -23.50 -1.39
N LYS A 108 -5.57 -22.33 -1.47
CA LYS A 108 -7.02 -22.23 -1.27
C LYS A 108 -7.84 -22.85 -2.40
N LYS A 109 -7.22 -23.24 -3.52
CA LYS A 109 -7.90 -23.75 -4.73
C LYS A 109 -9.12 -22.87 -5.10
N GLY A 110 -8.92 -21.55 -5.00
CA GLY A 110 -10.00 -20.60 -5.23
C GLY A 110 -10.61 -20.81 -6.62
N LYS A 111 -11.93 -20.92 -6.70
CA LYS A 111 -12.62 -20.97 -8.00
C LYS A 111 -12.58 -19.57 -8.60
N PHE A 112 -11.82 -19.42 -9.68
CA PHE A 112 -11.89 -18.21 -10.51
C PHE A 112 -13.31 -18.02 -11.02
N ARG A 113 -13.77 -16.76 -11.04
CA ARG A 113 -15.09 -16.38 -11.51
C ARG A 113 -14.93 -15.46 -12.70
N SER A 114 -15.77 -15.66 -13.71
CA SER A 114 -15.88 -14.71 -14.82
C SER A 114 -16.45 -13.41 -14.29
N ILE A 115 -15.82 -12.30 -14.68
CA ILE A 115 -16.31 -10.95 -14.38
C ILE A 115 -16.63 -10.25 -15.70
N GLU A 116 -17.78 -9.60 -15.74
CA GLU A 116 -18.21 -8.81 -16.90
C GLU A 116 -17.95 -7.32 -16.68
N TYR A 117 -18.00 -6.88 -15.43
CA TYR A 117 -17.90 -5.47 -15.04
C TYR A 117 -16.95 -5.28 -13.85
N PHE A 118 -16.15 -4.22 -13.93
CA PHE A 118 -15.70 -3.50 -12.76
C PHE A 118 -16.83 -2.58 -12.32
N TYR A 119 -17.20 -2.59 -11.04
CA TYR A 119 -18.32 -1.79 -10.58
C TYR A 119 -18.01 -1.02 -9.32
N ARG A 120 -18.70 0.11 -9.13
CA ARG A 120 -18.66 0.86 -7.88
C ARG A 120 -20.04 1.32 -7.49
N ASN A 121 -20.33 1.20 -6.21
CA ASN A 121 -21.58 1.63 -5.61
C ASN A 121 -21.36 2.94 -4.86
N LYS A 122 -22.28 3.90 -5.03
CA LYS A 122 -22.29 5.19 -4.31
C LYS A 122 -23.73 5.65 -4.08
N SER A 123 -23.91 6.67 -3.24
CA SER A 123 -25.23 7.30 -3.02
C SER A 123 -25.70 8.08 -4.25
N GLU A 124 -27.01 8.33 -4.33
CA GLU A 124 -27.62 9.20 -5.35
C GLU A 124 -26.94 10.58 -5.37
N ARG A 125 -26.87 11.22 -4.20
CA ARG A 125 -26.18 12.51 -4.01
C ARG A 125 -24.75 12.56 -4.56
N TYR A 126 -24.02 11.44 -4.52
CA TYR A 126 -22.68 11.39 -5.10
C TYR A 126 -22.72 11.52 -6.63
N PHE A 127 -23.65 10.83 -7.28
CA PHE A 127 -23.83 10.89 -8.73
C PHE A 127 -24.44 12.21 -9.19
N ASP A 128 -25.41 12.75 -8.45
CA ASP A 128 -25.99 14.07 -8.72
C ASP A 128 -24.91 15.17 -8.67
N SER A 129 -24.03 15.10 -7.67
CA SER A 129 -22.90 16.04 -7.58
C SER A 129 -21.97 15.95 -8.80
N ILE A 130 -21.79 14.77 -9.39
CA ILE A 130 -20.94 14.61 -10.58
C ILE A 130 -21.57 15.27 -11.81
N THR A 131 -22.87 15.05 -12.01
CA THR A 131 -23.60 15.61 -13.16
C THR A 131 -23.77 17.12 -13.03
N GLU A 132 -24.22 17.59 -11.87
CA GLU A 132 -24.57 18.99 -11.62
C GLU A 132 -23.34 19.88 -11.40
N HIS A 133 -22.31 19.38 -10.69
CA HIS A 133 -21.20 20.23 -10.21
C HIS A 133 -19.83 19.86 -10.80
N HIS A 134 -19.71 18.70 -11.46
CA HIS A 134 -18.43 18.23 -12.01
C HIS A 134 -18.47 17.88 -13.50
N ARG A 135 -19.51 18.32 -14.23
CA ARG A 135 -19.63 18.15 -15.68
C ARG A 135 -19.48 16.69 -16.12
N GLY A 136 -20.00 15.75 -15.32
CA GLY A 136 -19.89 14.31 -15.59
C GLY A 136 -18.53 13.69 -15.23
N ILE A 137 -17.58 14.46 -14.69
CA ILE A 137 -16.23 13.97 -14.37
C ILE A 137 -16.15 13.51 -12.92
N MET A 138 -15.89 12.22 -12.72
CA MET A 138 -15.50 11.70 -11.41
C MET A 138 -14.06 12.06 -11.09
N LYS A 139 -13.87 12.96 -10.12
CA LYS A 139 -12.53 13.30 -9.62
C LYS A 139 -11.95 12.13 -8.81
N PRO A 140 -10.71 11.68 -9.09
CA PRO A 140 -10.00 10.76 -8.23
C PRO A 140 -9.86 11.32 -6.81
N TYR A 141 -9.86 10.44 -5.82
CA TYR A 141 -9.59 10.80 -4.44
C TYR A 141 -8.47 9.93 -3.89
N THR A 142 -7.72 10.49 -2.94
CA THR A 142 -6.61 9.79 -2.30
C THR A 142 -7.11 8.54 -1.60
N LYS A 143 -6.44 7.41 -1.82
CA LYS A 143 -6.73 6.16 -1.13
C LYS A 143 -6.66 6.38 0.39
N ASP A 144 -7.74 6.00 1.07
CA ASP A 144 -7.82 5.98 2.53
C ASP A 144 -6.90 4.90 3.13
N HIS A 145 -6.68 4.92 4.43
CA HIS A 145 -5.78 3.96 5.12
C HIS A 145 -6.43 2.58 5.37
N ASN A 146 -7.41 2.19 4.55
CA ASN A 146 -7.99 0.83 4.59
C ASN A 146 -7.08 -0.15 3.87
N GLY A 147 -7.03 -1.41 4.30
CA GLY A 147 -6.12 -2.42 3.74
C GLY A 147 -4.90 -2.62 4.63
N ASP A 148 -3.74 -2.96 4.04
CA ASP A 148 -2.48 -2.95 4.77
C ASP A 148 -1.98 -1.51 4.93
N PRO A 149 -1.79 -1.00 6.16
CA PRO A 149 -1.40 0.39 6.33
C PRO A 149 0.05 0.69 5.91
N CYS A 150 0.91 -0.32 5.75
CA CYS A 150 2.23 -0.21 5.13
C CYS A 150 2.18 -0.06 3.61
N SER A 151 1.00 -0.21 3.00
CA SER A 151 0.83 -0.06 1.57
C SER A 151 1.19 1.35 1.10
N VAL A 152 2.10 1.45 0.11
CA VAL A 152 2.66 2.72 -0.38
C VAL A 152 1.62 3.61 -1.06
N ILE A 153 0.46 3.05 -1.43
CA ILE A 153 -0.58 3.78 -2.15
C ILE A 153 -1.44 4.62 -1.19
N ASN A 154 -1.46 4.27 0.10
CA ASN A 154 -2.24 4.95 1.13
C ASN A 154 -1.76 6.40 1.27
N GLY A 155 -2.67 7.36 1.15
CA GLY A 155 -2.32 8.78 1.28
C GLY A 155 -1.51 9.38 0.13
N ARG A 156 -1.03 8.57 -0.84
CA ARG A 156 -0.10 9.00 -1.90
C ARG A 156 -0.65 8.89 -3.31
N LEU A 157 -1.54 7.91 -3.56
CA LEU A 157 -2.12 7.71 -4.88
C LEU A 157 -3.62 8.05 -4.89
N GLY A 158 -4.00 8.93 -5.81
CA GLY A 158 -5.40 9.27 -6.10
C GLY A 158 -5.98 8.33 -7.15
N GLY A 159 -7.17 7.79 -6.90
CA GLY A 159 -7.81 6.86 -7.81
C GLY A 159 -9.33 6.81 -7.69
N LEU A 160 -9.94 6.02 -8.57
CA LEU A 160 -11.32 5.57 -8.45
C LEU A 160 -11.30 4.07 -8.16
N PHE A 161 -12.11 3.64 -7.21
CA PHE A 161 -12.06 2.28 -6.68
C PHE A 161 -13.26 1.48 -7.17
N PHE A 162 -12.98 0.32 -7.74
CA PHE A 162 -13.97 -0.59 -8.29
C PHE A 162 -13.81 -1.97 -7.65
N SER A 163 -14.94 -2.65 -7.49
CA SER A 163 -15.01 -4.03 -7.06
C SER A 163 -15.24 -4.95 -8.27
N THR A 164 -14.80 -6.19 -8.11
CA THR A 164 -15.04 -7.31 -9.02
C THR A 164 -15.80 -8.45 -8.33
N ALA A 165 -16.29 -8.22 -7.10
CA ALA A 165 -16.96 -9.26 -6.32
C ALA A 165 -18.29 -9.64 -6.98
N VAL A 166 -18.49 -10.94 -7.18
CA VAL A 166 -19.71 -11.48 -7.77
C VAL A 166 -20.43 -12.39 -6.80
N ASP A 167 -21.75 -12.41 -6.90
CA ASP A 167 -22.58 -13.38 -6.21
C ASP A 167 -22.28 -14.80 -6.74
N SER A 168 -22.17 -15.74 -5.80
CA SER A 168 -21.68 -17.09 -6.09
C SER A 168 -22.61 -17.93 -6.97
N GLN A 169 -23.92 -17.60 -6.97
CA GLN A 169 -24.96 -18.32 -7.69
C GLN A 169 -25.20 -17.71 -9.07
N THR A 170 -25.22 -16.38 -9.15
CA THR A 170 -25.59 -15.65 -10.37
C THR A 170 -24.39 -15.17 -11.20
N ASN A 171 -23.18 -15.17 -10.62
CA ASN A 171 -21.98 -14.54 -11.18
C ASN A 171 -22.17 -13.05 -11.55
N ARG A 172 -23.18 -12.38 -10.98
CA ARG A 172 -23.43 -10.94 -11.17
C ARG A 172 -22.85 -10.13 -10.00
N PRO A 173 -22.57 -8.84 -10.18
CA PRO A 173 -22.18 -7.97 -9.08
C PRO A 173 -23.13 -8.08 -7.87
N LEU A 174 -22.59 -8.11 -6.65
CA LEU A 174 -23.36 -8.32 -5.41
C LEU A 174 -24.59 -7.39 -5.33
N PRO A 175 -25.78 -7.86 -4.94
CA PRO A 175 -27.01 -7.08 -5.07
C PRO A 175 -27.04 -5.82 -4.19
N CYS A 176 -26.48 -5.89 -2.98
CA CYS A 176 -26.48 -4.80 -2.02
C CYS A 176 -25.05 -4.29 -1.76
N SER A 177 -24.91 -3.00 -1.45
CA SER A 177 -23.63 -2.40 -1.10
C SER A 177 -23.78 -1.40 0.03
N PRO A 178 -22.90 -1.41 1.05
CA PRO A 178 -22.90 -0.39 2.10
C PRO A 178 -22.50 1.00 1.57
N PHE A 179 -21.94 1.09 0.36
CA PHE A 179 -21.52 2.36 -0.23
C PHE A 179 -22.65 3.14 -0.91
N GLY A 180 -23.78 2.49 -1.17
CA GLY A 180 -24.98 3.11 -1.72
C GLY A 180 -25.69 2.27 -2.78
N PRO A 181 -26.93 2.64 -3.11
CA PRO A 181 -27.81 1.84 -3.96
C PRO A 181 -27.46 1.96 -5.46
N LEU A 182 -26.90 3.09 -5.89
CA LEU A 182 -26.58 3.31 -7.30
C LEU A 182 -25.24 2.68 -7.68
N ARG A 183 -25.20 2.08 -8.87
CA ARG A 183 -24.03 1.38 -9.40
C ARG A 183 -23.59 1.97 -10.73
N LEU A 184 -22.30 2.25 -10.84
CA LEU A 184 -21.62 2.46 -12.12
C LEU A 184 -20.89 1.17 -12.51
N ASN A 185 -21.15 0.70 -13.73
CA ASN A 185 -20.48 -0.45 -14.33
C ASN A 185 -19.53 0.01 -15.44
N ILE A 186 -18.32 -0.55 -15.44
CA ILE A 186 -17.34 -0.41 -16.51
C ILE A 186 -17.05 -1.81 -17.03
N SER A 187 -17.11 -2.01 -18.34
CA SER A 187 -16.82 -3.32 -18.94
C SER A 187 -15.42 -3.80 -18.54
N ALA A 188 -15.33 -5.07 -18.12
CA ALA A 188 -14.05 -5.71 -17.80
C ALA A 188 -13.08 -5.72 -18.99
N ARG A 189 -13.61 -5.62 -20.22
CA ARG A 189 -12.81 -5.52 -21.45
C ARG A 189 -11.90 -4.29 -21.49
N PHE A 190 -12.23 -3.24 -20.73
CA PHE A 190 -11.40 -2.04 -20.62
C PHE A 190 -10.02 -2.35 -20.01
N LEU A 191 -9.87 -3.47 -19.28
CA LEU A 191 -8.58 -3.89 -18.76
C LEU A 191 -7.57 -4.15 -19.88
N PHE A 192 -7.99 -4.71 -21.02
CA PHE A 192 -7.07 -5.21 -22.06
C PHE A 192 -6.67 -4.17 -23.10
N GLN A 193 -6.71 -2.89 -22.73
CA GLN A 193 -6.27 -1.82 -23.63
C GLN A 193 -4.74 -1.72 -23.65
N PRO A 194 -4.11 -1.52 -24.82
CA PRO A 194 -2.65 -1.56 -24.98
C PRO A 194 -1.93 -0.38 -24.31
N ASN A 195 -2.65 0.66 -23.91
CA ASN A 195 -2.10 1.86 -23.27
C ASN A 195 -2.25 1.84 -21.74
N LEU A 196 -2.50 0.67 -21.15
CA LEU A 196 -2.69 0.50 -19.72
C LEU A 196 -1.64 -0.43 -19.12
N ASN A 197 -1.21 -0.13 -17.89
CA ASN A 197 -0.34 -0.98 -17.08
C ASN A 197 -1.09 -1.41 -15.82
N LEU A 198 -0.82 -2.65 -15.38
CA LEU A 198 -1.44 -3.27 -14.21
C LEU A 198 -0.39 -3.54 -13.14
N TYR A 199 -0.69 -3.20 -11.88
CA TYR A 199 0.23 -3.38 -10.75
C TYR A 199 -0.44 -4.07 -9.57
N PHE A 200 0.25 -4.99 -8.91
CA PHE A 200 -0.14 -5.54 -7.62
C PHE A 200 0.18 -4.53 -6.50
N ALA A 201 -0.82 -4.21 -5.68
CA ALA A 201 -0.73 -3.10 -4.73
C ALA A 201 -1.04 -3.45 -3.29
N ASP A 202 -1.82 -4.51 -3.03
CA ASP A 202 -2.13 -4.95 -1.67
C ASP A 202 -2.72 -6.37 -1.63
N PHE A 203 -2.54 -7.04 -0.50
CA PHE A 203 -3.24 -8.25 -0.13
C PHE A 203 -3.57 -8.23 1.36
N TYR A 204 -4.85 -8.10 1.69
CA TYR A 204 -5.28 -7.93 3.08
C TYR A 204 -6.58 -8.68 3.40
N CYS A 205 -6.81 -8.90 4.69
CA CYS A 205 -8.01 -9.53 5.21
C CYS A 205 -8.97 -8.47 5.75
N HIS A 206 -10.24 -8.56 5.38
CA HIS A 206 -11.32 -7.89 6.09
C HIS A 206 -12.25 -8.95 6.69
N TYR A 207 -12.13 -9.15 8.00
CA TYR A 207 -12.73 -10.28 8.73
C TYR A 207 -12.34 -11.64 8.14
N LYS A 208 -13.24 -12.31 7.44
CA LYS A 208 -13.03 -13.64 6.83
C LYS A 208 -12.76 -13.58 5.33
N VAL A 209 -12.85 -12.38 4.72
CA VAL A 209 -12.70 -12.18 3.29
C VAL A 209 -11.31 -11.63 3.00
N HIS A 210 -10.65 -12.20 2.01
CA HIS A 210 -9.34 -11.75 1.56
C HIS A 210 -9.49 -10.93 0.28
N TYR A 211 -8.80 -9.80 0.23
CA TYR A 211 -8.84 -8.85 -0.88
C TYR A 211 -7.47 -8.74 -1.50
N VAL A 212 -7.42 -8.82 -2.83
CA VAL A 212 -6.27 -8.39 -3.62
C VAL A 212 -6.62 -7.04 -4.23
N THR A 213 -5.71 -6.07 -4.10
CA THR A 213 -5.83 -4.78 -4.77
C THR A 213 -4.85 -4.74 -5.94
N VAL A 214 -5.39 -4.46 -7.12
CA VAL A 214 -4.61 -4.16 -8.32
C VAL A 214 -4.87 -2.73 -8.77
N ILE A 215 -3.87 -2.10 -9.38
CA ILE A 215 -3.96 -0.74 -9.89
C ILE A 215 -3.81 -0.77 -11.39
N LEU A 216 -4.81 -0.22 -12.08
CA LEU A 216 -4.78 0.05 -13.51
C LEU A 216 -4.42 1.51 -13.73
N THR A 217 -3.36 1.76 -14.50
CA THR A 217 -2.91 3.12 -14.84
C THR A 217 -2.82 3.29 -16.35
N ARG A 218 -2.93 4.54 -16.83
CA ARG A 218 -2.51 4.85 -18.19
C ARG A 218 -1.00 4.88 -18.25
N LYS A 219 -0.43 4.21 -19.24
CA LYS A 219 1.01 4.20 -19.50
C LYS A 219 1.58 5.61 -19.52
N ASP A 220 2.74 5.78 -18.89
CA ASP A 220 3.53 7.02 -18.77
C ASP A 220 2.82 8.15 -18.00
N SER A 221 1.68 7.87 -17.36
CA SER A 221 1.06 8.83 -16.44
C SER A 221 1.85 8.96 -15.13
N THR A 222 1.60 10.03 -14.38
CA THR A 222 2.21 10.22 -13.05
C THR A 222 1.92 9.06 -12.09
N ALA A 223 0.71 8.49 -12.16
CA ALA A 223 0.33 7.31 -11.39
C ALA A 223 1.10 6.06 -11.86
N ASP A 224 1.32 5.91 -13.16
CA ASP A 224 2.08 4.80 -13.74
C ASP A 224 3.54 4.83 -13.30
N ILE A 225 4.20 5.99 -13.44
CA ILE A 225 5.58 6.20 -12.98
C ILE A 225 5.69 5.90 -11.49
N PHE A 226 4.74 6.40 -10.69
CA PHE A 226 4.70 6.12 -9.25
C PHE A 226 4.64 4.62 -8.95
N CYS A 227 3.76 3.89 -9.64
CA CYS A 227 3.57 2.46 -9.45
C CYS A 227 4.77 1.66 -9.93
N LYS A 228 5.32 1.97 -11.11
CA LYS A 228 6.47 1.28 -11.70
C LYS A 228 7.71 1.28 -10.80
N GLU A 229 7.95 2.40 -10.12
CA GLU A 229 9.06 2.55 -9.18
C GLU A 229 8.88 1.75 -7.88
N ARG A 230 7.64 1.47 -7.46
CA ARG A 230 7.34 1.01 -6.08
C ARG A 230 6.63 -0.34 -5.98
N LEU A 231 5.87 -0.71 -7.00
CA LEU A 231 4.98 -1.86 -7.01
C LEU A 231 5.45 -2.95 -7.99
N LYS A 232 4.84 -4.13 -7.86
CA LYS A 232 5.03 -5.24 -8.79
C LYS A 232 4.12 -5.05 -10.00
N GLU A 233 4.72 -4.90 -11.18
CA GLU A 233 4.00 -4.90 -12.45
C GLU A 233 3.47 -6.31 -12.76
N LEU A 234 2.26 -6.38 -13.32
CA LEU A 234 1.56 -7.59 -13.68
C LEU A 234 1.34 -7.62 -15.19
N ASP A 235 1.43 -8.81 -15.78
CA ASP A 235 0.95 -9.03 -17.15
C ASP A 235 -0.58 -8.84 -17.16
N ILE A 236 -1.06 -7.96 -18.02
CA ILE A 236 -2.45 -7.55 -18.11
C ILE A 236 -3.34 -8.62 -18.75
N HIS A 237 -2.76 -9.54 -19.52
CA HIS A 237 -3.45 -10.62 -20.21
C HIS A 237 -3.42 -11.93 -19.42
N ASP A 238 -2.37 -12.13 -18.62
CA ASP A 238 -2.17 -13.38 -17.87
C ASP A 238 -1.46 -13.15 -16.54
N ASN A 239 -2.22 -13.07 -15.44
CA ASN A 239 -1.65 -13.06 -14.09
C ASN A 239 -2.50 -13.88 -13.10
N PRO A 240 -1.96 -14.21 -11.91
CA PRO A 240 -2.64 -15.07 -10.94
C PRO A 240 -3.97 -14.53 -10.37
N PHE A 241 -4.31 -13.27 -10.62
CA PHE A 241 -5.52 -12.62 -10.09
C PHE A 241 -6.58 -12.39 -11.16
N VAL A 242 -6.15 -12.06 -12.38
CA VAL A 242 -7.01 -11.79 -13.54
C VAL A 242 -6.32 -12.30 -14.80
N TYR A 243 -7.03 -13.08 -15.62
CA TYR A 243 -6.52 -13.56 -16.89
C TYR A 243 -7.64 -13.66 -17.92
N LEU A 244 -7.27 -13.60 -19.20
CA LEU A 244 -8.17 -13.94 -20.29
C LEU A 244 -8.27 -15.46 -20.41
N LYS A 245 -9.44 -16.02 -20.11
CA LYS A 245 -9.72 -17.41 -20.49
C LYS A 245 -9.83 -17.47 -22.02
N LYS A 246 -8.84 -18.08 -22.67
CA LYS A 246 -8.96 -18.44 -24.10
C LYS A 246 -10.21 -19.30 -24.26
N SER A 247 -11.12 -18.91 -25.14
CA SER A 247 -12.29 -19.74 -25.44
C SER A 247 -11.81 -21.05 -26.07
N GLU A 248 -12.31 -22.17 -25.58
CA GLU A 248 -12.05 -23.50 -26.16
C GLU A 248 -12.65 -23.67 -27.58
N ALA A 249 -13.30 -22.64 -28.13
CA ALA A 249 -13.85 -22.60 -29.48
C ALA A 249 -13.11 -21.56 -30.34
N TYR A 250 -11.97 -21.93 -30.91
CA TYR A 250 -11.36 -21.23 -32.06
C TYR A 250 -10.39 -22.17 -32.82
N ASN A 251 -10.80 -23.42 -33.03
CA ASN A 251 -10.08 -24.38 -33.89
C ASN A 251 -10.90 -24.87 -35.09
N ASP A 252 -12.13 -24.37 -35.32
CA ASP A 252 -13.02 -24.90 -36.39
C ASP A 252 -13.39 -23.88 -37.48
N ILE A 253 -12.61 -22.81 -37.67
CA ILE A 253 -12.72 -21.99 -38.89
C ILE A 253 -11.32 -21.50 -39.32
N ILE A 254 -10.57 -22.38 -39.98
CA ILE A 254 -9.69 -22.06 -41.10
C ILE A 254 -9.93 -23.11 -42.18
#